data_AF-A0A962NKQ4-F1
#
_entry.id   AF-A0A962NKQ4-F1
#
_cell.length_a   1.000
_cell.length_b   1.000
_cell.length_c   1.000
_cell.angle_alpha   90.00
_cell.angle_beta   90.00
_cell.angle_gamma   90.00
#
_symmetry.space_group_name_H-M   'P 1'
#
loop_
_entity.id
_entity.type
_entity.pdbx_description
1 polymer ?
#
loop_
_entity_poly.entity_id
_entity_poly.type
_entity_poly.pdbx_seq_one_letter_code
_entity_poly.pdbx_strand_id
1 'polypeptide(L)'
;CPVFKLHEVYSDEDTRTWVRKGCTTAGIGCLDCKGPLTDSVLAEQQPMRERAQHYEGNPDLVKSIVAEGCEKARSIAKATLEDVRAAMGLDYR
;
A
#
# COMPACT_ATOMS: atom_id res chain seq x y z
N CYS A 1 -12.02 -20.89 -3.06
CA CYS A 1 -12.57 -19.52 -2.99
C CYS A 1 -11.42 -18.54 -2.77
N PRO A 2 -11.15 -17.59 -3.67
CA PRO A 2 -10.05 -16.64 -3.53
C PRO A 2 -10.25 -15.61 -2.40
N VAL A 3 -11.49 -15.41 -1.95
CA VAL A 3 -11.88 -14.39 -0.96
C VAL A 3 -11.45 -14.77 0.47
N PHE A 4 -11.32 -16.06 0.78
CA PHE A 4 -11.03 -16.50 2.16
C PHE A 4 -9.66 -15.99 2.66
N LYS A 5 -8.68 -15.82 1.78
CA LYS A 5 -7.38 -15.23 2.14
C LYS A 5 -7.47 -13.78 2.58
N LEU A 6 -8.48 -13.04 2.12
CA LEU A 6 -8.73 -11.68 2.60
C LEU A 6 -9.37 -11.72 4.00
N HIS A 7 -10.26 -12.67 4.29
CA HIS A 7 -10.79 -12.84 5.64
C HIS A 7 -9.69 -13.16 6.67
N GLU A 8 -8.62 -13.87 6.29
CA GLU A 8 -7.46 -14.09 7.17
C GLU A 8 -6.76 -12.78 7.60
N VAL A 9 -6.89 -11.71 6.81
CA VAL A 9 -6.29 -10.40 7.06
C VAL A 9 -7.28 -9.43 7.72
N TYR A 10 -8.52 -9.39 7.21
CA TYR A 10 -9.48 -8.32 7.49
C TYR A 10 -10.64 -8.72 8.42
N SER A 11 -10.72 -9.98 8.84
CA SER A 11 -11.83 -10.48 9.66
C SER A 11 -11.35 -11.12 10.96
N ASP A 12 -12.14 -10.97 12.01
CA ASP A 12 -11.92 -11.65 13.29
C ASP A 12 -12.16 -13.16 13.20
N GLU A 13 -11.88 -13.89 14.29
CA GLU A 13 -12.07 -15.35 14.34
C GLU A 13 -13.53 -15.77 14.19
N ASP A 14 -14.46 -15.01 14.76
CA ASP A 14 -15.89 -15.34 14.73
C ASP A 14 -16.43 -15.26 13.30
N THR A 15 -16.12 -14.19 12.58
CA THR A 15 -16.46 -13.99 11.18
C THR A 15 -15.80 -15.07 10.31
N ARG A 16 -14.51 -15.36 10.52
CA ARG A 16 -13.81 -16.42 9.78
C ARG A 16 -14.45 -17.80 10.01
N THR A 17 -14.87 -18.09 11.23
CA THR A 17 -15.54 -19.35 11.58
C THR A 17 -16.90 -19.46 10.91
N TRP A 18 -17.70 -18.39 10.97
CA TRP A 18 -19.00 -18.31 10.28
C TRP A 18 -18.84 -18.49 8.76
N VAL A 19 -17.92 -17.75 8.14
CA VAL A 19 -17.64 -17.85 6.69
C VAL A 19 -17.18 -19.25 6.31
N ARG A 20 -16.25 -19.85 7.07
CA ARG A 20 -15.72 -21.19 6.76
C ARG A 20 -16.84 -22.23 6.80
N LYS A 21 -17.71 -22.19 7.81
CA LYS A 21 -18.86 -23.10 7.91
C LYS A 21 -19.86 -22.82 6.78
N GLY A 22 -20.33 -21.59 6.65
CA GLY A 22 -21.35 -21.22 5.67
C GLY A 22 -20.93 -21.48 4.23
N CYS A 23 -19.68 -21.16 3.87
CA CYS A 23 -19.21 -21.35 2.49
C CYS A 23 -18.96 -22.81 2.13
N THR A 24 -18.43 -23.63 3.05
CA THR A 24 -18.13 -25.04 2.76
C THR A 24 -19.37 -25.93 2.76
N THR A 25 -20.43 -25.53 3.47
CA THR A 25 -21.72 -26.25 3.49
C THR A 25 -22.79 -25.64 2.58
N ALA A 26 -22.45 -24.64 1.76
CA ALA A 26 -23.41 -23.84 0.97
C ALA A 26 -24.56 -23.24 1.81
N GLY A 27 -24.30 -22.95 3.09
CA GLY A 27 -25.26 -22.32 4.00
C GLY A 27 -25.36 -20.80 3.88
N ILE A 28 -24.40 -20.15 3.20
CA ILE A 28 -24.44 -18.73 2.85
C ILE A 28 -24.03 -18.53 1.39
N GLY A 29 -24.51 -17.45 0.78
CA GLY A 29 -24.13 -17.04 -0.56
C GLY A 29 -22.77 -16.33 -0.60
N CYS A 30 -22.21 -16.21 -1.81
CA CYS A 30 -20.95 -15.49 -1.99
C CYS A 30 -21.04 -14.00 -1.64
N LEU A 31 -22.22 -13.38 -1.75
CA LEU A 31 -22.42 -11.98 -1.38
C LEU A 31 -22.48 -11.80 0.14
N ASP A 32 -23.13 -12.73 0.85
CA ASP A 32 -23.20 -12.71 2.32
C ASP A 32 -21.80 -12.78 2.94
N CYS A 33 -20.95 -13.66 2.42
CA CYS A 33 -19.54 -13.77 2.79
C CYS A 33 -18.76 -12.46 2.54
N LYS A 34 -18.99 -11.80 1.40
CA LYS A 34 -18.25 -10.61 0.98
C LYS A 34 -18.66 -9.32 1.69
N GLY A 35 -19.89 -9.24 2.20
CA GLY A 35 -20.39 -8.07 2.93
C GLY A 35 -19.46 -7.61 4.06
N PRO A 36 -19.30 -8.41 5.13
CA PRO A 36 -18.47 -8.03 6.27
C PRO A 36 -17.00 -7.84 5.89
N LEU A 37 -16.50 -8.56 4.89
CA LEU A 37 -15.15 -8.33 4.38
C LEU A 37 -15.00 -6.94 3.77
N THR A 38 -15.97 -6.53 2.95
CA THR A 38 -15.95 -5.23 2.29
C THR A 38 -16.00 -4.11 3.32
N ASP A 39 -16.82 -4.27 4.36
CA ASP A 39 -16.93 -3.29 5.44
C ASP A 39 -15.59 -3.11 6.16
N SER A 40 -14.90 -4.20 6.53
CA SER A 40 -13.56 -4.14 7.13
C SER A 40 -12.52 -3.47 6.21
N VAL A 41 -12.51 -3.85 4.92
CA VAL A 41 -11.58 -3.31 3.93
C VAL A 41 -11.81 -1.81 3.69
N LEU A 42 -13.07 -1.36 3.70
CA LEU A 42 -13.41 0.06 3.59
C LEU A 42 -13.03 0.82 4.85
N ALA A 43 -13.29 0.26 6.04
CA ALA A 43 -12.92 0.88 7.31
C ALA A 43 -11.40 1.12 7.41
N GLU A 44 -10.57 0.17 6.99
CA GLU A 44 -9.11 0.36 6.97
C GLU A 44 -8.65 1.41 5.94
N GLN A 45 -9.27 1.43 4.76
CA GLN A 45 -8.92 2.39 3.70
C GLN A 45 -9.40 3.81 4.00
N GLN A 46 -10.46 3.98 4.80
CA GLN A 46 -11.07 5.28 5.08
C GLN A 46 -10.06 6.36 5.51
N PRO A 47 -9.19 6.13 6.53
CA PRO A 47 -8.19 7.13 6.91
C PRO A 47 -7.15 7.41 5.81
N MET A 48 -6.88 6.45 4.91
CA MET A 48 -5.98 6.68 3.77
C MET A 48 -6.64 7.59 2.73
N ARG A 49 -7.93 7.37 2.45
CA ARG A 49 -8.74 8.19 1.54
C ARG A 49 -8.88 9.62 2.03
N GLU A 50 -9.16 9.80 3.32
CA GLU A 50 -9.24 11.13 3.95
C GLU A 50 -7.93 11.90 3.81
N ARG A 51 -6.78 11.25 4.05
CA ARG A 51 -5.46 11.88 3.83
C ARG A 51 -5.20 12.17 2.35
N ALA A 52 -5.63 11.30 1.44
CA ALA A 52 -5.42 11.44 0.01
C ALA A 52 -6.14 12.67 -0.57
N GLN A 53 -7.33 13.01 -0.06
CA GLN A 53 -8.13 14.15 -0.55
C GLN A 53 -7.35 15.47 -0.62
N HIS A 54 -6.48 15.74 0.36
CA HIS A 54 -5.63 16.93 0.36
C HIS A 54 -4.68 16.99 -0.84
N TYR A 55 -4.12 15.84 -1.22
CA TYR A 55 -3.18 15.73 -2.34
C TYR A 55 -3.88 15.65 -3.69
N GLU A 56 -5.05 15.00 -3.75
CA GLU A 56 -5.89 14.96 -4.95
C GLU A 56 -6.36 16.37 -5.35
N GLY A 57 -6.71 17.20 -4.37
CA GLY A 57 -7.07 18.60 -4.58
C GLY A 57 -5.89 19.52 -4.92
N ASN A 58 -4.64 19.05 -4.77
CA ASN A 58 -3.45 19.85 -5.03
C ASN A 58 -2.34 19.01 -5.70
N PRO A 59 -2.46 18.73 -7.02
CA PRO A 59 -1.48 17.93 -7.74
C PRO A 59 -0.07 18.53 -7.76
N ASP A 60 0.06 19.86 -7.68
CA ASP A 60 1.37 20.52 -7.70
C ASP A 60 2.14 20.32 -6.39
N LEU A 61 1.44 20.20 -5.25
CA LEU A 61 2.06 19.79 -3.98
C LEU A 61 2.70 18.40 -4.09
N VAL A 62 2.05 17.45 -4.77
CA VAL A 62 2.63 16.11 -4.98
C VAL A 62 3.89 16.20 -5.82
N LYS A 63 3.87 16.97 -6.90
CA LYS A 63 5.05 17.19 -7.74
C LYS A 63 6.19 17.84 -6.98
N SER A 64 5.90 18.83 -6.12
CA SER A 64 6.95 19.51 -5.34
C SER A 64 7.58 18.56 -4.32
N ILE A 65 6.79 17.74 -3.63
CA ILE A 65 7.30 16.71 -2.69
C ILE A 65 8.24 15.74 -3.42
N VAL A 66 7.83 15.25 -4.60
CA VAL A 66 8.66 14.34 -5.40
C VAL A 66 9.93 15.02 -5.88
N ALA A 67 9.85 16.26 -6.38
CA ALA A 67 11.01 17.01 -6.84
C ALA A 67 12.04 17.24 -5.72
N GLU A 68 11.58 17.60 -4.52
CA GLU A 68 12.44 17.77 -3.35
C GLU A 68 13.12 16.44 -2.97
N GLY A 69 12.37 15.34 -2.98
CA GLY A 69 12.92 14.00 -2.76
C GLY A 69 13.98 13.61 -3.79
N CYS A 70 13.74 13.92 -5.08
CA CYS A 70 14.70 13.69 -6.16
C CYS A 70 16.00 14.47 -5.95
N GLU A 71 15.93 15.74 -5.53
CA GLU A 71 17.13 16.53 -5.29
C GLU A 71 17.94 16.02 -4.09
N LYS A 72 17.28 15.58 -3.01
CA LYS A 72 17.94 14.91 -1.89
C LYS A 72 18.61 13.59 -2.31
N ALA A 73 17.93 12.78 -3.11
CA ALA A 73 18.50 11.53 -3.62
C ALA A 73 19.68 11.80 -4.57
N ARG A 74 19.58 12.83 -5.42
CA ARG A 74 20.61 13.22 -6.38
C ARG A 74 21.90 13.67 -5.69
N SER A 75 21.81 14.42 -4.59
CA SER A 75 23.00 14.86 -3.86
C SER A 75 23.76 13.67 -3.25
N ILE A 76 23.04 12.74 -2.63
CA ILE A 76 23.62 11.51 -2.06
C ILE A 76 24.24 10.66 -3.18
N ALA A 77 23.51 10.43 -4.26
CA ALA A 77 23.99 9.64 -5.39
C ALA A 77 25.24 10.26 -6.03
N LYS A 78 25.32 11.60 -6.12
CA LYS A 78 26.50 12.30 -6.63
C LYS A 78 27.73 12.05 -5.76
N ALA A 79 27.59 12.19 -4.44
CA ALA A 79 28.68 11.90 -3.50
C ALA A 79 29.15 10.45 -3.63
N THR A 80 28.23 9.48 -3.68
CA THR A 80 28.57 8.08 -3.90
C THR A 80 29.31 7.85 -5.23
N LEU A 81 28.89 8.52 -6.31
CA LEU A 81 29.56 8.39 -7.60
C LEU A 81 30.94 9.05 -7.64
N GLU A 82 31.20 10.08 -6.82
CA GLU A 82 32.53 10.64 -6.63
C GLU A 82 33.46 9.59 -6.01
N ASP A 83 33.03 8.94 -4.93
CA ASP A 83 33.79 7.86 -4.28
C ASP A 83 34.06 6.68 -5.23
N VAL A 84 33.06 6.28 -5.99
CA VAL A 84 33.19 5.20 -6.99
C VAL A 84 34.20 5.57 -8.08
N ARG A 85 34.14 6.80 -8.60
CA ARG A 85 35.10 7.25 -9.63
C ARG A 85 36.52 7.30 -9.08
N ALA A 86 36.71 7.78 -7.85
CA ALA A 86 38.01 7.78 -7.19
C ALA A 86 38.56 6.35 -7.04
N ALA A 87 37.74 5.41 -6.54
CA ALA A 87 38.14 4.01 -6.39
C ALA A 87 38.47 3.31 -7.72
N MET A 88 37.80 3.71 -8.81
CA MET A 88 38.05 3.19 -10.16
C MET A 88 39.20 3.89 -10.89
N GLY A 89 39.82 4.92 -10.31
CA GLY A 89 40.85 5.72 -10.98
C GLY A 89 40.33 6.57 -12.14
N LEU A 90 39.04 6.90 -12.14
CA LEU A 90 38.36 7.72 -13.16
C LEU A 90 38.26 9.20 -12.76
N ASP A 91 38.97 9.62 -11.72
CA ASP A 91 39.01 11.00 -11.24
C ASP A 91 40.17 11.77 -11.90
N TYR A 92 39.97 12.16 -13.17
CA TYR A 92 40.88 13.05 -13.89
C TYR A 92 40.21 14.42 -14.10
N ARG A 93 40.93 15.49 -13.72
CA ARG A 93 40.56 16.89 -13.97
C ARG A 93 41.02 17.36 -15.34
#